data_AF-A0A0C9VDJ6-F1
#
_entry.id   AF-A0A0C9VDJ6-F1
#
_cell.length_a   1.000
_cell.length_b   1.000
_cell.length_c   1.000
_cell.angle_alpha   90.00
_cell.angle_beta   90.00
_cell.angle_gamma   90.00
#
_symmetry.space_group_name_H-M   'P 1'
#
loop_
_entity.id
_entity.type
_entity.pdbx_description
1 polymer ?
#
loop_
_entity_poly.entity_id
_entity_poly.type
_entity_poly.pdbx_seq_one_letter_code
_entity_poly.pdbx_strand_id
1 'polypeptide(L)'
;MNMLWLRSPDEIFCLDVDPDYNPANRFKSLDEQQQGILIELREGIPTEWHGDMKDDMLIRTFIDQMNVQRSNGSTRIRRAGPLIFNCSNQTFQNINSRTAAFRELIGFKVGDDGVGSYSTLAPILFKDYGGSFDKWRIFRNPILMKAYSALMRGIGSIEDLSEGDVTTHTSHQTVESKWGVRHITPGAIAMAAIYARFTASEDITFQPVGSETKIDYQADFEYYLKYLHKGLQSKSPSVIDIFAMWNKEFYADIPDVLKNVTGRVDEDLENIINDLDEEGAEAIQREQDLNSREDSDQGEGGGIRQSHERDFSGHSS
;
A
#
# COMPACT_ATOMS: atom_id res chain seq x y z
N MET A 1 7.86 -1.27 6.14
CA MET A 1 7.42 -2.30 7.12
C MET A 1 6.09 -2.84 6.62
N ASN A 2 6.04 -4.11 6.23
CA ASN A 2 4.85 -4.77 5.67
C ASN A 2 4.16 -5.70 6.69
N MET A 3 4.45 -5.50 7.98
CA MET A 3 3.94 -6.28 9.09
C MET A 3 3.33 -5.34 10.13
N LEU A 4 2.05 -5.52 10.42
CA LEU A 4 1.36 -4.84 11.53
C LEU A 4 1.16 -5.77 12.73
N TRP A 5 0.99 -7.06 12.44
CA TRP A 5 1.06 -8.19 13.36
C TRP A 5 1.96 -9.27 12.76
N LEU A 6 2.58 -10.06 13.64
CA LEU A 6 3.34 -11.24 13.25
C LEU A 6 2.57 -12.47 13.70
N ARG A 7 2.12 -13.30 12.75
CA ARG A 7 1.52 -14.61 13.07
C ARG A 7 2.63 -15.54 13.53
N SER A 8 2.36 -16.35 14.55
CA SER A 8 3.26 -17.42 15.02
C SER A 8 4.74 -17.00 15.04
N PRO A 9 5.13 -15.96 15.80
CA PRO A 9 6.47 -15.42 15.75
C PRO A 9 7.54 -16.48 16.06
N ASP A 10 7.28 -17.36 17.03
CA ASP A 10 8.21 -18.44 17.39
C ASP A 10 8.47 -19.41 16.22
N GLU A 11 7.46 -19.67 15.38
CA GLU A 11 7.63 -20.48 14.18
C GLU A 11 8.47 -19.72 13.14
N ILE A 12 8.08 -18.48 12.81
CA ILE A 12 8.71 -17.70 11.74
C ILE A 12 10.19 -17.41 12.03
N PHE A 13 10.53 -16.99 13.24
CA PHE A 13 11.92 -16.71 13.60
C PHE A 13 12.79 -17.97 13.61
N CYS A 14 12.20 -19.15 13.83
CA CYS A 14 12.92 -20.43 13.83
C CYS A 14 13.03 -21.09 12.45
N LEU A 15 12.30 -20.60 11.44
CA LEU A 15 12.36 -21.12 10.09
C LEU A 15 13.76 -20.98 9.48
N ASP A 16 14.15 -21.98 8.71
CA ASP A 16 15.30 -21.86 7.83
C ASP A 16 14.87 -21.14 6.55
N VAL A 17 15.76 -20.30 6.04
CA VAL A 17 15.52 -19.59 4.77
C VAL A 17 15.48 -20.62 3.65
N ASP A 18 14.37 -20.63 2.91
CA ASP A 18 14.26 -21.41 1.69
C ASP A 18 15.07 -20.71 0.57
N PRO A 19 16.16 -21.33 0.06
CA PRO A 19 16.98 -20.75 -1.00
C PRO A 19 16.22 -20.62 -2.33
N ASP A 20 15.15 -21.38 -2.52
CA ASP A 20 14.33 -21.38 -3.73
C ASP A 20 13.08 -20.49 -3.57
N TYR A 21 12.97 -19.77 -2.45
CA TYR A 21 11.86 -18.85 -2.19
C TYR A 21 11.74 -17.81 -3.32
N ASN A 22 10.53 -17.68 -3.85
CA ASN A 22 10.21 -16.67 -4.83
C ASN A 22 9.25 -15.63 -4.20
N PRO A 23 9.63 -14.35 -4.11
CA PRO A 23 8.75 -13.29 -3.60
C PRO A 23 7.38 -13.23 -4.29
N ALA A 24 7.31 -13.69 -5.55
CA ALA A 24 6.06 -13.80 -6.28
C ALA A 24 5.04 -14.78 -5.69
N ASN A 25 5.52 -15.77 -4.93
CA ASN A 25 4.72 -16.83 -4.34
C ASN A 25 4.21 -16.47 -2.95
N ARG A 26 4.60 -15.33 -2.37
CA ARG A 26 4.31 -14.91 -1.00
C ARG A 26 2.88 -15.20 -0.51
N PHE A 27 1.88 -15.09 -1.38
CA PHE A 27 0.48 -15.27 -1.01
C PHE A 27 -0.17 -16.52 -1.60
N LYS A 28 0.63 -17.52 -2.03
CA LYS A 28 0.18 -18.80 -2.61
C LYS A 28 -0.12 -19.86 -1.56
N SER A 29 0.67 -19.94 -0.51
CA SER A 29 0.48 -20.88 0.59
C SER A 29 0.89 -20.24 1.92
N LEU A 30 0.54 -20.90 3.02
CA LEU A 30 0.99 -20.48 4.35
C LEU A 30 2.52 -20.50 4.45
N ASP A 31 3.16 -21.55 3.93
CA ASP A 31 4.62 -21.69 3.95
C ASP A 31 5.32 -20.56 3.19
N GLU A 32 4.82 -20.22 1.99
CA GLU A 32 5.34 -19.11 1.17
C GLU A 32 5.10 -17.75 1.85
N GLN A 33 4.01 -17.60 2.59
CA GLN A 33 3.74 -16.42 3.39
C GLN A 33 4.72 -16.31 4.56
N GLN A 34 4.97 -17.41 5.26
CA GLN A 34 5.93 -17.44 6.36
C GLN A 34 7.37 -17.18 5.88
N GLN A 35 7.79 -17.77 4.76
CA GLN A 35 9.08 -17.47 4.12
C GLN A 35 9.17 -16.00 3.71
N GLY A 36 8.11 -15.45 3.09
CA GLY A 36 8.07 -14.03 2.74
C GLY A 36 8.23 -13.11 3.96
N ILE A 37 7.58 -13.44 5.07
CA ILE A 37 7.72 -12.69 6.33
C ILE A 37 9.14 -12.84 6.89
N LEU A 38 9.73 -14.04 6.87
CA LEU A 38 11.11 -14.27 7.32
C LEU A 38 12.10 -13.44 6.51
N ILE A 39 11.97 -13.40 5.17
CA ILE A 39 12.81 -12.57 4.31
C ILE A 39 12.70 -11.09 4.68
N GLU A 40 11.49 -10.57 4.90
CA GLU A 40 11.31 -9.18 5.34
C GLU A 40 11.91 -8.88 6.71
N LEU A 41 11.82 -9.84 7.65
CA LEU A 41 12.48 -9.71 8.95
C LEU A 41 14.00 -9.63 8.77
N ARG A 42 14.59 -10.47 7.90
CA ARG A 42 16.03 -10.45 7.61
C ARG A 42 16.47 -9.19 6.87
N GLU A 43 15.63 -8.60 6.04
CA GLU A 43 15.91 -7.30 5.42
C GLU A 43 15.87 -6.15 6.44
N GLY A 44 14.99 -6.24 7.43
CA GLY A 44 14.85 -5.23 8.48
C GLY A 44 15.85 -5.35 9.64
N ILE A 45 16.31 -6.57 9.93
CA ILE A 45 17.26 -6.87 11.00
C ILE A 45 18.69 -6.84 10.42
N PRO A 46 19.65 -6.12 11.02
CA PRO A 46 21.02 -6.08 10.52
C PRO A 46 21.65 -7.48 10.43
N THR A 47 22.43 -7.71 9.37
CA THR A 47 22.99 -9.02 9.02
C THR A 47 23.79 -9.67 10.14
N GLU A 48 24.48 -8.88 10.97
CA GLU A 48 25.25 -9.36 12.12
C GLU A 48 24.39 -10.09 13.16
N TRP A 49 23.08 -9.80 13.23
CA TRP A 49 22.14 -10.45 14.15
C TRP A 49 21.41 -11.64 13.52
N HIS A 50 21.64 -11.95 12.24
CA HIS A 50 20.93 -13.04 11.56
C HIS A 50 21.22 -14.42 12.17
N GLY A 51 22.41 -14.62 12.76
CA GLY A 51 22.75 -15.85 13.47
C GLY A 51 21.99 -16.02 14.79
N ASP A 52 21.57 -14.92 15.39
CA ASP A 52 20.87 -14.86 16.67
C ASP A 52 19.35 -14.72 16.49
N MET A 53 18.82 -14.75 15.27
CA MET A 53 17.38 -14.58 15.05
C MET A 53 16.52 -15.66 15.71
N LYS A 54 17.10 -16.84 16.00
CA LYS A 54 16.45 -17.94 16.74
C LYS A 54 16.58 -17.79 18.26
N ASP A 55 17.25 -16.74 18.75
CA ASP A 55 17.42 -16.49 20.17
C ASP A 55 16.12 -15.95 20.79
N ASP A 56 15.67 -16.62 21.87
CA ASP A 56 14.43 -16.27 22.58
C ASP A 56 14.39 -14.82 23.06
N MET A 57 15.52 -14.25 23.47
CA MET A 57 15.58 -12.87 23.98
C MET A 57 15.42 -11.89 22.82
N LEU A 58 16.03 -12.17 21.66
CA LEU A 58 15.83 -11.37 20.44
C LEU A 58 14.36 -11.40 20.02
N ILE A 59 13.76 -12.59 19.91
CA ILE A 59 12.36 -12.76 19.51
C ILE A 59 11.45 -11.98 20.46
N ARG A 60 11.56 -12.18 21.78
CA ARG A 60 10.75 -11.47 22.77
C ARG A 60 10.90 -9.97 22.67
N THR A 61 12.14 -9.48 22.56
CA THR A 61 12.42 -8.04 22.45
C THR A 61 11.78 -7.46 21.18
N PHE A 62 11.88 -8.16 20.05
CA PHE A 62 11.27 -7.72 18.80
C PHE A 62 9.74 -7.64 18.92
N ILE A 63 9.10 -8.67 19.46
CA ILE A 63 7.64 -8.71 19.64
C ILE A 63 7.18 -7.61 20.60
N ASP A 64 7.89 -7.42 21.71
CA ASP A 64 7.59 -6.35 22.67
C ASP A 64 7.69 -4.97 22.01
N GLN A 65 8.75 -4.71 21.26
CA GLN A 65 8.90 -3.42 20.56
C GLN A 65 7.85 -3.22 19.47
N MET A 66 7.50 -4.26 18.71
CA MET A 66 6.42 -4.20 17.72
C MET A 66 5.08 -3.87 18.39
N ASN A 67 4.79 -4.49 19.55
CA ASN A 67 3.59 -4.20 20.33
C ASN A 67 3.58 -2.76 20.88
N VAL A 68 4.73 -2.27 21.35
CA VAL A 68 4.88 -0.86 21.78
C VAL A 68 4.62 0.09 20.61
N GLN A 69 5.18 -0.16 19.44
CA GLN A 69 4.95 0.68 18.25
C GLN A 69 3.47 0.69 17.87
N ARG A 70 2.80 -0.46 17.88
CA ARG A 70 1.36 -0.55 17.58
C ARG A 70 0.50 0.18 18.62
N SER A 71 0.83 0.07 19.90
CA SER A 71 0.12 0.77 20.97
C SER A 71 0.31 2.30 20.89
N ASN A 72 1.53 2.75 20.58
CA ASN A 72 1.83 4.16 20.34
C ASN A 72 1.08 4.69 19.11
N GLY A 73 1.06 3.92 18.02
CA GLY A 73 0.34 4.24 16.80
C GLY A 73 -1.16 4.38 17.03
N SER A 74 -1.77 3.40 17.72
CA SER A 74 -3.21 3.39 18.02
C SER A 74 -3.64 4.56 18.91
N THR A 75 -2.82 4.90 19.91
CA THR A 75 -3.05 6.06 20.78
C THR A 75 -2.95 7.37 19.98
N ARG A 76 -1.91 7.50 19.14
CA ARG A 76 -1.68 8.70 18.33
C ARG A 76 -2.83 8.94 17.35
N ILE A 77 -3.23 7.89 16.62
CA ILE A 77 -4.30 8.02 15.62
C ILE A 77 -5.65 8.33 16.28
N ARG A 78 -5.94 7.73 17.45
CA ARG A 78 -7.19 8.00 18.17
C ARG A 78 -7.28 9.47 18.62
N ARG A 79 -6.16 10.06 19.05
CA ARG A 79 -6.07 11.49 19.38
C ARG A 79 -6.23 12.38 18.15
N ALA A 80 -5.68 11.95 17.01
CA ALA A 80 -5.78 12.65 15.73
C ALA A 80 -7.16 12.54 15.04
N GLY A 81 -8.02 11.63 15.51
CA GLY A 81 -9.30 11.30 14.90
C GLY A 81 -10.16 12.50 14.46
N PRO A 82 -10.43 13.50 15.31
CA PRO A 82 -11.17 14.70 14.92
C PRO A 82 -10.62 15.41 13.67
N LEU A 83 -9.29 15.52 13.56
CA LEU A 83 -8.62 16.15 12.41
C LEU A 83 -8.68 15.27 11.17
N ILE A 84 -8.46 13.96 11.33
CA ILE A 84 -8.50 12.97 10.25
C ILE A 84 -9.90 12.94 9.60
N PHE A 85 -10.95 12.92 10.43
CA PHE A 85 -12.34 12.83 10.00
C PHE A 85 -13.02 14.19 9.82
N ASN A 86 -12.29 15.29 10.01
CA ASN A 86 -12.78 16.66 9.95
C ASN A 86 -14.09 16.87 10.74
N CYS A 87 -14.08 16.47 12.01
CA CYS A 87 -15.24 16.53 12.89
C CYS A 87 -14.89 17.10 14.26
N SER A 88 -15.91 17.38 15.08
CA SER A 88 -15.70 17.91 16.42
C SER A 88 -15.10 16.87 17.37
N ASN A 89 -14.33 17.33 18.36
CA ASN A 89 -13.87 16.48 19.46
C ASN A 89 -15.04 15.75 20.17
N GLN A 90 -16.19 16.41 20.30
CA GLN A 90 -17.36 15.83 20.94
C GLN A 90 -17.92 14.63 20.16
N THR A 91 -17.98 14.75 18.83
CA THR A 91 -18.37 13.65 17.93
C THR A 91 -17.44 12.45 18.08
N PHE A 92 -16.14 12.70 18.24
CA PHE A 92 -15.15 11.64 18.22
C PHE A 92 -14.88 10.97 19.58
N GLN A 93 -14.91 11.72 20.68
CA GLN A 93 -14.55 11.16 21.99
C GLN A 93 -15.64 10.26 22.59
N ASN A 94 -16.91 10.55 22.31
CA ASN A 94 -18.02 9.72 22.76
C ASN A 94 -18.19 8.50 21.84
N ILE A 95 -18.16 7.29 22.39
CA ILE A 95 -18.29 6.04 21.62
C ILE A 95 -19.60 6.03 20.83
N ASN A 96 -20.73 6.34 21.46
CA ASN A 96 -22.05 6.31 20.79
C ASN A 96 -22.12 7.33 19.64
N SER A 97 -21.60 8.54 19.85
CA SER A 97 -21.54 9.55 18.79
C SER A 97 -20.63 9.13 17.64
N ARG A 98 -19.48 8.52 17.95
CA ARG A 98 -18.53 8.02 16.96
C ARG A 98 -19.12 6.86 16.15
N THR A 99 -19.74 5.89 16.80
CA THR A 99 -20.44 4.77 16.14
C THR A 99 -21.56 5.28 15.25
N ALA A 100 -22.41 6.19 15.75
CA ALA A 100 -23.49 6.77 14.96
C ALA A 100 -22.99 7.52 13.72
N ALA A 101 -21.84 8.20 13.82
CA ALA A 101 -21.27 8.98 12.73
C ALA A 101 -20.53 8.13 11.68
N PHE A 102 -19.84 7.06 12.09
CA PHE A 102 -18.84 6.42 11.22
C PHE A 102 -19.01 4.91 11.00
N ARG A 103 -19.94 4.22 11.67
CA ARG A 103 -20.06 2.75 11.52
C ARG A 103 -20.23 2.30 10.07
N GLU A 104 -21.06 2.99 9.29
CA GLU A 104 -21.29 2.68 7.87
C GLU A 104 -20.04 2.98 7.04
N LEU A 105 -19.36 4.09 7.33
CA LEU A 105 -18.11 4.48 6.69
C LEU A 105 -17.03 3.40 6.86
N ILE A 106 -16.94 2.76 8.04
CA ILE A 106 -16.00 1.65 8.29
C ILE A 106 -16.52 0.27 7.90
N GLY A 107 -17.66 0.21 7.21
CA GLY A 107 -18.15 -0.97 6.51
C GLY A 107 -19.34 -1.68 7.16
N PHE A 108 -19.98 -1.10 8.18
CA PHE A 108 -21.17 -1.71 8.78
C PHE A 108 -22.30 -1.85 7.75
N LYS A 109 -22.84 -3.05 7.65
CA LYS A 109 -24.02 -3.39 6.85
C LYS A 109 -24.89 -4.38 7.62
N VAL A 110 -26.20 -4.34 7.39
CA VAL A 110 -27.15 -5.32 7.93
C VAL A 110 -27.43 -6.34 6.85
N GLY A 111 -27.21 -7.61 7.14
CA GLY A 111 -27.54 -8.72 6.24
C GLY A 111 -29.05 -8.99 6.17
N ASP A 112 -29.44 -9.86 5.24
CA ASP A 112 -30.85 -10.26 5.06
C ASP A 112 -31.42 -10.98 6.28
N ASP A 113 -30.55 -11.57 7.10
CA ASP A 113 -30.85 -12.21 8.39
C ASP A 113 -31.04 -11.20 9.53
N GLY A 114 -30.90 -9.90 9.25
CA GLY A 114 -30.94 -8.82 10.24
C GLY A 114 -29.68 -8.70 11.09
N VAL A 115 -28.64 -9.50 10.81
CA VAL A 115 -27.38 -9.47 11.55
C VAL A 115 -26.44 -8.42 10.96
N GLY A 116 -25.94 -7.54 11.82
CA GLY A 116 -24.95 -6.53 11.45
C GLY A 116 -23.57 -7.15 11.28
N SER A 117 -22.86 -6.78 10.21
CA SER A 117 -21.47 -7.18 9.96
C SER A 117 -20.67 -6.04 9.37
N TYR A 118 -19.34 -6.11 9.44
CA TYR A 118 -18.44 -5.13 8.83
C TYR A 118 -17.78 -5.71 7.59
N SER A 119 -17.90 -5.02 6.47
CA SER A 119 -17.26 -5.38 5.20
C SER A 119 -15.76 -5.10 5.22
N THR A 120 -14.95 -6.04 4.74
CA THR A 120 -13.51 -5.82 4.44
C THR A 120 -13.32 -4.69 3.44
N LEU A 121 -14.17 -4.59 2.41
CA LEU A 121 -14.16 -3.49 1.43
C LEU A 121 -15.08 -2.36 1.91
N ALA A 122 -14.64 -1.67 2.96
CA ALA A 122 -15.40 -0.59 3.59
C ALA A 122 -15.39 0.72 2.77
N PRO A 123 -16.45 1.54 2.83
CA PRO A 123 -16.53 2.82 2.13
C PRO A 123 -15.32 3.77 2.37
N ILE A 124 -14.78 3.77 3.59
CA ILE A 124 -13.61 4.58 3.98
C ILE A 124 -12.36 4.33 3.12
N LEU A 125 -12.28 3.19 2.44
CA LEU A 125 -11.16 2.89 1.56
C LEU A 125 -11.21 3.70 0.27
N PHE A 126 -12.41 4.11 -0.18
CA PHE A 126 -12.61 4.67 -1.50
C PHE A 126 -12.73 6.18 -1.45
N LYS A 127 -12.12 6.85 -2.44
CA LYS A 127 -12.47 8.24 -2.76
C LYS A 127 -13.88 8.24 -3.37
N ASP A 128 -14.78 9.10 -2.88
CA ASP A 128 -16.13 9.28 -3.44
C ASP A 128 -16.88 7.94 -3.64
N TYR A 129 -17.02 7.15 -2.57
CA TYR A 129 -17.59 5.79 -2.65
C TYR A 129 -19.02 5.78 -3.22
N GLY A 130 -19.20 5.09 -4.35
CA GLY A 130 -20.48 5.02 -5.08
C GLY A 130 -21.38 3.85 -4.68
N GLY A 131 -21.06 3.10 -3.62
CA GLY A 131 -21.82 1.92 -3.18
C GLY A 131 -21.33 0.58 -3.76
N SER A 132 -20.35 0.60 -4.66
CA SER A 132 -19.72 -0.59 -5.23
C SER A 132 -18.20 -0.46 -5.25
N PHE A 133 -17.51 -1.59 -5.41
CA PHE A 133 -16.07 -1.61 -5.60
C PHE A 133 -15.70 -0.85 -6.89
N ASP A 134 -14.72 0.05 -6.79
CA ASP A 134 -14.12 0.76 -7.91
C ASP A 134 -12.60 0.77 -7.71
N LYS A 135 -11.89 0.03 -8.58
CA LYS A 135 -10.42 -0.10 -8.55
C LYS A 135 -9.69 1.22 -8.74
N TRP A 136 -10.31 2.21 -9.38
CA TRP A 136 -9.73 3.55 -9.58
C TRP A 136 -9.95 4.48 -8.38
N ARG A 137 -10.74 4.06 -7.39
CA ARG A 137 -11.06 4.86 -6.20
C ARG A 137 -10.53 4.25 -4.90
N ILE A 138 -10.27 2.95 -4.86
CA ILE A 138 -9.78 2.26 -3.66
C ILE A 138 -8.41 2.78 -3.20
N PHE A 139 -8.22 2.88 -1.88
CA PHE A 139 -7.07 3.45 -1.17
C PHE A 139 -6.74 4.91 -1.49
N ARG A 140 -7.67 5.66 -2.10
CA ARG A 140 -7.49 7.08 -2.46
C ARG A 140 -8.29 8.04 -1.58
N ASN A 141 -8.95 7.53 -0.54
CA ASN A 141 -9.68 8.39 0.40
C ASN A 141 -8.68 9.27 1.21
N PRO A 142 -8.84 10.61 1.22
CA PRO A 142 -7.97 11.50 1.98
C PRO A 142 -7.85 11.18 3.48
N ILE A 143 -8.86 10.53 4.07
CA ILE A 143 -8.82 10.03 5.45
C ILE A 143 -7.64 9.09 5.67
N LEU A 144 -7.33 8.22 4.71
CA LEU A 144 -6.21 7.28 4.82
C LEU A 144 -4.86 8.01 4.78
N MET A 145 -4.73 8.99 3.90
CA MET A 145 -3.51 9.80 3.77
C MET A 145 -3.27 10.65 5.03
N LYS A 146 -4.32 11.27 5.59
CA LYS A 146 -4.24 11.97 6.88
C LYS A 146 -3.87 11.02 8.01
N ALA A 147 -4.41 9.79 8.01
CA ALA A 147 -4.05 8.79 9.00
C ALA A 147 -2.56 8.40 8.90
N TYR A 148 -2.06 8.18 7.69
CA TYR A 148 -0.65 7.94 7.44
C TYR A 148 0.23 9.12 7.90
N SER A 149 -0.15 10.35 7.54
CA SER A 149 0.57 11.55 7.93
C SER A 149 0.64 11.68 9.46
N ALA A 150 -0.48 11.52 10.16
CA ALA A 150 -0.50 11.52 11.62
C ALA A 150 0.38 10.43 12.24
N LEU A 151 0.41 9.23 11.65
CA LEU A 151 1.25 8.12 12.13
C LEU A 151 2.75 8.39 11.89
N MET A 152 3.12 8.85 10.71
CA MET A 152 4.52 8.93 10.29
C MET A 152 5.18 10.29 10.60
N ARG A 153 4.43 11.38 10.44
CA ARG A 153 4.86 12.77 10.64
C ARG A 153 4.38 13.38 11.95
N GLY A 154 3.35 12.81 12.56
CA GLY A 154 2.79 13.27 13.84
C GLY A 154 1.53 14.12 13.65
N ILE A 155 0.81 14.42 14.73
CA ILE A 155 -0.50 15.08 14.65
C ILE A 155 -0.39 16.47 14.02
N GLY A 156 0.67 17.22 14.33
CA GLY A 156 0.89 18.56 13.77
C GLY A 156 1.06 18.61 12.24
N SER A 157 1.30 17.48 11.57
CA SER A 157 1.34 17.44 10.09
C SER A 157 -0.04 17.49 9.44
N ILE A 158 -1.11 17.38 10.24
CA ILE A 158 -2.49 17.43 9.78
C ILE A 158 -3.32 18.48 10.53
N GLU A 159 -2.66 19.33 11.33
CA GLU A 159 -3.26 20.52 11.93
C GLU A 159 -3.29 21.65 10.90
N ASP A 160 -4.34 22.46 10.94
CA ASP A 160 -4.52 23.67 10.11
C ASP A 160 -4.31 23.46 8.59
N LEU A 161 -4.71 22.29 8.09
CA LEU A 161 -4.67 21.96 6.67
C LEU A 161 -5.61 22.87 5.86
N SER A 162 -5.16 23.30 4.67
CA SER A 162 -6.07 23.92 3.70
C SER A 162 -7.04 22.86 3.15
N GLU A 163 -8.15 23.32 2.58
CA GLU A 163 -9.09 22.42 1.94
C GLU A 163 -8.41 21.63 0.80
N GLY A 164 -8.51 20.30 0.86
CA GLY A 164 -7.86 19.40 -0.09
C GLY A 164 -6.52 18.85 0.36
N ASP A 165 -5.83 19.50 1.31
CA ASP A 165 -4.53 19.03 1.80
C ASP A 165 -4.67 17.81 2.70
N VAL A 166 -3.69 16.91 2.62
CA VAL A 166 -3.61 15.69 3.45
C VAL A 166 -2.42 15.69 4.40
N THR A 167 -1.47 16.61 4.21
CA THR A 167 -0.26 16.73 5.02
C THR A 167 0.38 18.11 4.86
N THR A 168 1.09 18.56 5.88
CA THR A 168 2.06 19.66 5.81
C THR A 168 3.47 19.17 6.14
N HIS A 169 4.47 19.97 5.80
CA HIS A 169 5.85 19.71 6.22
C HIS A 169 6.00 20.01 7.71
N THR A 170 6.59 19.07 8.45
CA THR A 170 6.91 19.24 9.86
C THR A 170 8.38 19.60 10.03
N SER A 171 8.69 20.61 10.85
CA SER A 171 10.07 21.02 11.15
C SER A 171 10.79 20.09 12.14
N HIS A 172 10.08 19.16 12.77
CA HIS A 172 10.60 18.25 13.78
C HIS A 172 11.01 16.90 13.20
N GLN A 173 11.91 16.19 13.91
CA GLN A 173 12.28 14.83 13.56
C GLN A 173 11.08 13.88 13.72
N THR A 174 10.58 13.37 12.60
CA THR A 174 9.42 12.48 12.51
C THR A 174 9.80 11.00 12.55
N VAL A 175 8.83 10.10 12.72
CA VAL A 175 9.07 8.64 12.57
C VAL A 175 9.56 8.32 11.17
N GLU A 176 8.97 8.96 10.15
CA GLU A 176 9.40 8.89 8.76
C GLU A 176 10.89 9.21 8.58
N SER A 177 11.35 10.31 9.18
CA SER A 177 12.76 10.72 9.10
C SER A 177 13.69 9.74 9.85
N LYS A 178 13.28 9.25 11.03
CA LYS A 178 14.05 8.30 11.85
C LYS A 178 14.20 6.94 11.16
N TRP A 179 13.17 6.50 10.46
CA TRP A 179 13.16 5.22 9.75
C TRP A 179 13.68 5.34 8.31
N GLY A 180 14.06 6.54 7.87
CA GLY A 180 14.58 6.75 6.53
C GLY A 180 13.57 6.39 5.44
N VAL A 181 12.27 6.58 5.68
CA VAL A 181 11.24 6.29 4.67
C VAL A 181 11.32 7.32 3.54
N ARG A 182 11.33 6.83 2.31
CA ARG A 182 11.57 7.62 1.08
C ARG A 182 10.58 7.35 -0.04
N HIS A 183 9.70 6.39 0.15
CA HIS A 183 8.63 6.07 -0.79
C HIS A 183 7.53 5.36 -0.01
N ILE A 184 6.31 5.41 -0.52
CA ILE A 184 5.19 4.68 0.03
C ILE A 184 5.34 3.19 -0.25
N THR A 185 5.02 2.34 0.73
CA THR A 185 5.05 0.88 0.59
C THR A 185 3.64 0.30 0.64
N PRO A 186 3.40 -0.91 0.10
CA PRO A 186 2.12 -1.61 0.25
C PRO A 186 1.65 -1.67 1.71
N GLY A 187 2.58 -2.04 2.62
CA GLY A 187 2.33 -2.08 4.05
C GLY A 187 1.92 -0.74 4.65
N ALA A 188 2.46 0.38 4.17
CA ALA A 188 2.10 1.71 4.65
C ALA A 188 0.65 2.08 4.34
N ILE A 189 0.18 1.78 3.13
CA ILE A 189 -1.20 2.03 2.69
C ILE A 189 -2.17 1.11 3.45
N ALA A 190 -1.86 -0.19 3.51
CA ALA A 190 -2.67 -1.16 4.25
C ALA A 190 -2.76 -0.81 5.74
N MET A 191 -1.65 -0.41 6.35
CA MET A 191 -1.61 0.05 7.73
C MET A 191 -2.49 1.29 7.93
N ALA A 192 -2.39 2.30 7.06
CA ALA A 192 -3.19 3.51 7.14
C ALA A 192 -4.69 3.22 7.03
N ALA A 193 -5.09 2.31 6.13
CA ALA A 193 -6.47 1.82 6.00
C ALA A 193 -7.01 1.22 7.30
N ILE A 194 -6.23 0.34 7.93
CA ILE A 194 -6.63 -0.35 9.14
C ILE A 194 -6.68 0.60 10.34
N TYR A 195 -5.67 1.47 10.50
CA TYR A 195 -5.70 2.47 11.57
C TYR A 195 -6.85 3.46 11.39
N ALA A 196 -7.18 3.88 10.16
CA ALA A 196 -8.35 4.74 9.92
C ALA A 196 -9.65 4.03 10.34
N ARG A 197 -9.83 2.75 9.97
CA ARG A 197 -10.99 1.94 10.39
C ARG A 197 -11.06 1.79 11.91
N PHE A 198 -9.96 1.43 12.57
CA PHE A 198 -9.89 1.38 14.03
C PHE A 198 -10.24 2.73 14.66
N THR A 199 -9.68 3.83 14.14
CA THR A 199 -9.87 5.18 14.69
C THR A 199 -11.33 5.59 14.72
N ALA A 200 -12.10 5.24 13.68
CA ALA A 200 -13.55 5.48 13.63
C ALA A 200 -14.39 4.41 14.37
N SER A 201 -13.82 3.27 14.78
CA SER A 201 -14.58 2.20 15.43
C SER A 201 -14.86 2.47 16.92
N GLU A 202 -15.79 1.70 17.48
CA GLU A 202 -16.06 1.66 18.92
C GLU A 202 -15.04 0.86 19.73
N ASP A 203 -14.16 0.10 19.08
CA ASP A 203 -13.14 -0.69 19.76
C ASP A 203 -12.17 0.20 20.55
N ILE A 204 -12.02 -0.09 21.84
CA ILE A 204 -11.17 0.71 22.72
C ILE A 204 -9.69 0.38 22.50
N THR A 205 -9.39 -0.89 22.29
CA THR A 205 -8.01 -1.39 22.12
C THR A 205 -7.76 -1.89 20.72
N PHE A 206 -6.60 -1.57 20.16
CA PHE A 206 -6.21 -2.03 18.83
C PHE A 206 -5.59 -3.43 18.90
N GLN A 207 -6.44 -4.44 18.75
CA GLN A 207 -6.10 -5.86 18.72
C GLN A 207 -6.29 -6.44 17.32
N PRO A 208 -5.77 -7.65 17.02
CA PRO A 208 -6.00 -8.30 15.72
C PRO A 208 -7.48 -8.38 15.33
N VAL A 209 -8.35 -8.64 16.31
CA VAL A 209 -9.81 -8.63 16.15
C VAL A 209 -10.41 -7.63 17.13
N GLY A 210 -11.30 -6.76 16.64
CA GLY A 210 -12.02 -5.78 17.46
C GLY A 210 -12.87 -6.46 18.54
N SER A 211 -12.82 -5.95 19.78
CA SER A 211 -13.59 -6.51 20.88
C SER A 211 -15.09 -6.27 20.73
N GLU A 212 -15.47 -5.13 20.16
CA GLU A 212 -16.85 -4.71 19.99
C GLU A 212 -17.32 -4.96 18.56
N THR A 213 -16.59 -4.42 17.57
CA THR A 213 -17.00 -4.49 16.16
C THR A 213 -16.80 -5.86 15.53
N LYS A 214 -15.96 -6.71 16.15
CA LYS A 214 -15.49 -7.98 15.59
C LYS A 214 -14.80 -7.85 14.22
N ILE A 215 -14.37 -6.65 13.84
CA ILE A 215 -13.56 -6.46 12.64
C ILE A 215 -12.25 -7.22 12.82
N ASP A 216 -11.93 -8.12 11.89
CA ASP A 216 -10.64 -8.81 11.84
C ASP A 216 -9.62 -7.90 11.16
N TYR A 217 -9.09 -6.94 11.92
CA TYR A 217 -8.12 -5.97 11.43
C TYR A 217 -6.86 -6.61 10.88
N GLN A 218 -6.45 -7.77 11.42
CA GLN A 218 -5.30 -8.49 10.91
C GLN A 218 -5.59 -9.13 9.56
N ALA A 219 -6.71 -9.84 9.42
CA ALA A 219 -7.09 -10.43 8.14
C ALA A 219 -7.32 -9.34 7.08
N ASP A 220 -7.96 -8.23 7.45
CA ASP A 220 -8.19 -7.11 6.54
C ASP A 220 -6.87 -6.42 6.14
N PHE A 221 -5.90 -6.28 7.06
CA PHE A 221 -4.55 -5.80 6.73
C PHE A 221 -3.88 -6.69 5.69
N GLU A 222 -3.88 -8.01 5.92
CA GLU A 222 -3.27 -9.01 5.04
C GLU A 222 -3.97 -9.05 3.67
N TYR A 223 -5.30 -8.87 3.65
CA TYR A 223 -6.09 -8.74 2.43
C TYR A 223 -5.68 -7.51 1.61
N TYR A 224 -5.60 -6.33 2.23
CA TYR A 224 -5.17 -5.10 1.54
C TYR A 224 -3.72 -5.20 1.06
N LEU A 225 -2.85 -5.78 1.87
CA LEU A 225 -1.45 -6.00 1.53
C LEU A 225 -1.33 -6.91 0.31
N LYS A 226 -2.08 -8.02 0.28
CA LYS A 226 -2.13 -8.94 -0.86
C LYS A 226 -2.63 -8.26 -2.13
N TYR A 227 -3.69 -7.46 -2.06
CA TYR A 227 -4.21 -6.70 -3.20
C TYR A 227 -3.15 -5.77 -3.81
N LEU A 228 -2.48 -4.97 -2.95
CA LEU A 228 -1.47 -4.01 -3.38
C LEU A 228 -0.22 -4.70 -3.96
N HIS A 229 0.26 -5.77 -3.32
CA HIS A 229 1.41 -6.52 -3.84
C HIS A 229 1.10 -7.16 -5.20
N LYS A 230 -0.07 -7.80 -5.33
CA LYS A 230 -0.47 -8.40 -6.60
C LYS A 230 -0.62 -7.37 -7.70
N GLY A 231 -1.24 -6.22 -7.43
CA GLY A 231 -1.35 -5.15 -8.43
C GLY A 231 0.01 -4.57 -8.87
N LEU A 232 0.98 -4.45 -7.96
CA LEU A 232 2.35 -4.06 -8.33
C LEU A 232 3.03 -5.14 -9.17
N GLN A 233 2.82 -6.41 -8.82
CA GLN A 233 3.37 -7.58 -9.48
C GLN A 233 2.84 -7.72 -10.92
N SER A 234 1.53 -7.58 -11.10
CA SER A 234 0.87 -7.58 -12.42
C SER A 234 1.06 -6.28 -13.20
N LYS A 235 1.65 -5.24 -12.58
CA LYS A 235 1.75 -3.88 -13.14
C LYS A 235 0.39 -3.28 -13.49
N SER A 236 -0.62 -3.53 -12.68
CA SER A 236 -1.96 -2.98 -12.89
C SER A 236 -1.94 -1.45 -12.79
N PRO A 237 -2.36 -0.72 -13.85
CA PRO A 237 -2.39 0.74 -13.86
C PRO A 237 -3.13 1.35 -12.67
N SER A 238 -4.29 0.81 -12.30
CA SER A 238 -5.08 1.25 -11.16
C SER A 238 -4.31 1.23 -9.84
N VAL A 239 -3.44 0.24 -9.63
CA VAL A 239 -2.59 0.12 -8.45
C VAL A 239 -1.33 0.97 -8.57
N ILE A 240 -0.65 0.99 -9.71
CA ILE A 240 0.50 1.88 -9.95
C ILE A 240 0.12 3.34 -9.66
N ASP A 241 -1.04 3.78 -10.13
CA ASP A 241 -1.55 5.13 -9.88
C ASP A 241 -1.79 5.41 -8.39
N ILE A 242 -2.16 4.41 -7.57
CA ILE A 242 -2.28 4.59 -6.12
C ILE A 242 -0.89 4.96 -5.56
N PHE A 243 0.16 4.23 -5.94
CA PHE A 243 1.52 4.50 -5.46
C PHE A 243 2.04 5.85 -5.97
N ALA A 244 1.81 6.16 -7.25
CA ALA A 244 2.19 7.45 -7.83
C ALA A 244 1.49 8.62 -7.10
N MET A 245 0.19 8.49 -6.81
CA MET A 245 -0.57 9.49 -6.05
C MET A 245 0.00 9.66 -4.64
N TRP A 246 0.16 8.57 -3.88
CA TRP A 246 0.69 8.65 -2.51
C TRP A 246 2.14 9.17 -2.48
N ASN A 247 3.00 8.75 -3.40
CA ASN A 247 4.36 9.28 -3.51
C ASN A 247 4.36 10.75 -3.89
N LYS A 248 3.45 11.22 -4.74
CA LYS A 248 3.32 12.66 -5.02
C LYS A 248 2.94 13.46 -3.78
N GLU A 249 2.03 12.94 -2.95
CA GLU A 249 1.61 13.64 -1.72
C GLU A 249 2.70 13.65 -0.63
N PHE A 250 3.50 12.58 -0.53
CA PHE A 250 4.44 12.41 0.59
C PHE A 250 5.93 12.54 0.21
N TYR A 251 6.30 12.23 -1.03
CA TYR A 251 7.67 11.93 -1.44
C TYR A 251 8.04 12.48 -2.84
N ALA A 252 7.38 13.55 -3.31
CA ALA A 252 7.51 14.09 -4.67
C ALA A 252 8.95 14.44 -5.11
N ASP A 253 9.89 14.56 -4.18
CA ASP A 253 11.27 14.96 -4.43
C ASP A 253 12.27 13.78 -4.60
N ILE A 254 11.79 12.54 -4.80
CA ILE A 254 12.65 11.34 -4.80
C ILE A 254 12.59 10.64 -6.17
N PRO A 255 13.74 10.46 -6.87
CA PRO A 255 13.78 9.84 -8.20
C PRO A 255 13.24 8.41 -8.23
N ASP A 256 12.47 8.10 -9.28
CA ASP A 256 11.76 6.82 -9.49
C ASP A 256 12.71 5.63 -9.60
N VAL A 257 12.59 4.67 -8.68
CA VAL A 257 13.10 3.30 -8.86
C VAL A 257 12.11 2.33 -8.23
N LEU A 258 11.37 1.58 -9.04
CA LEU A 258 10.88 0.23 -8.70
C LEU A 258 10.34 -0.48 -9.95
N LYS A 259 10.95 -1.61 -10.32
CA LYS A 259 10.46 -2.57 -11.32
C LYS A 259 10.60 -4.00 -10.79
N ASN A 260 9.50 -4.76 -10.96
CA ASN A 260 9.37 -6.23 -11.11
C ASN A 260 9.14 -7.10 -9.86
N VAL A 261 7.97 -7.75 -9.85
CA VAL A 261 7.70 -9.12 -9.35
C VAL A 261 6.61 -9.69 -10.30
N THR A 262 6.48 -11.00 -10.60
CA THR A 262 5.38 -11.59 -11.43
C THR A 262 4.86 -12.94 -10.89
N GLY A 263 3.53 -13.23 -10.87
CA GLY A 263 2.98 -14.53 -10.42
C GLY A 263 1.49 -14.59 -9.99
N ARG A 264 0.74 -15.60 -10.44
CA ARG A 264 -0.74 -15.80 -10.31
C ARG A 264 -1.20 -16.70 -9.14
N VAL A 265 -2.45 -16.57 -8.68
CA VAL A 265 -3.11 -17.39 -7.61
C VAL A 265 -4.67 -17.42 -7.70
N ASP A 266 -5.25 -18.58 -7.39
CA ASP A 266 -6.66 -19.03 -7.11
C ASP A 266 -7.48 -18.24 -6.04
N GLU A 267 -8.79 -18.46 -5.76
CA GLU A 267 -10.00 -18.75 -6.58
C GLU A 267 -11.26 -17.94 -6.09
N ASP A 268 -11.29 -17.34 -4.88
CA ASP A 268 -12.41 -16.44 -4.47
C ASP A 268 -12.01 -14.95 -4.40
N LEU A 269 -10.70 -14.71 -4.35
CA LEU A 269 -10.05 -13.42 -4.55
C LEU A 269 -9.85 -13.13 -6.05
N GLU A 270 -10.14 -14.14 -6.88
CA GLU A 270 -9.85 -14.15 -8.30
C GLU A 270 -10.58 -13.07 -9.04
N ASN A 271 -11.87 -12.84 -8.85
CA ASN A 271 -12.58 -11.90 -9.72
C ASN A 271 -11.99 -10.48 -9.66
N ILE A 272 -11.62 -9.98 -8.46
CA ILE A 272 -11.01 -8.64 -8.32
C ILE A 272 -9.53 -8.64 -8.78
N ILE A 273 -8.83 -9.78 -8.71
CA ILE A 273 -7.41 -9.89 -9.10
C ILE A 273 -7.24 -10.23 -10.57
N ASN A 274 -8.15 -10.98 -11.16
CA ASN A 274 -8.24 -11.24 -12.58
C ASN A 274 -8.45 -9.89 -13.28
N ASP A 275 -9.31 -9.02 -12.74
CA ASP A 275 -9.45 -7.63 -13.19
C ASP A 275 -8.12 -6.84 -13.12
N LEU A 276 -7.23 -7.15 -12.18
CA LEU A 276 -5.89 -6.53 -12.08
C LEU A 276 -4.91 -7.13 -13.09
N ASP A 277 -4.89 -8.46 -13.22
CA ASP A 277 -4.03 -9.20 -14.15
C ASP A 277 -4.37 -8.88 -15.61
N GLU A 278 -5.66 -8.80 -15.94
CA GLU A 278 -6.17 -8.37 -17.25
C GLU A 278 -5.74 -6.94 -17.56
N GLU A 279 -5.95 -6.01 -16.61
CA GLU A 279 -5.56 -4.61 -16.77
C GLU A 279 -4.04 -4.45 -16.98
N GLY A 280 -3.23 -5.21 -16.24
CA GLY A 280 -1.78 -5.24 -16.38
C GLY A 280 -1.34 -5.80 -17.73
N ALA A 281 -1.95 -6.90 -18.18
CA ALA A 281 -1.66 -7.50 -19.49
C ALA A 281 -2.00 -6.54 -20.65
N GLU A 282 -3.14 -5.86 -20.57
CA GLU A 282 -3.52 -4.84 -21.56
C GLU A 282 -2.53 -3.67 -21.60
N ALA A 283 -2.06 -3.20 -20.44
CA ALA A 283 -1.10 -2.10 -20.37
C ALA A 283 0.25 -2.48 -20.99
N ILE A 284 0.76 -3.69 -20.69
CA ILE A 284 2.00 -4.22 -21.26
C ILE A 284 1.88 -4.32 -22.78
N GLN A 285 0.75 -4.80 -23.30
CA GLN A 285 0.52 -4.88 -24.74
C GLN A 285 0.52 -3.49 -25.40
N ARG A 286 -0.15 -2.50 -24.80
CA ARG A 286 -0.13 -1.12 -25.30
C ARG A 286 1.26 -0.51 -25.32
N GLU A 287 2.09 -0.73 -24.30
CA GLU A 287 3.48 -0.25 -24.28
C GLU A 287 4.32 -0.91 -25.39
N GLN A 288 4.13 -2.21 -25.65
CA GLN A 288 4.82 -2.90 -26.74
C GLN A 288 4.38 -2.39 -28.13
N ASP A 289 3.09 -2.10 -28.29
CA ASP A 289 2.53 -1.53 -29.54
C ASP A 289 2.99 -0.08 -29.77
N LEU A 290 3.21 0.70 -28.71
CA LEU A 290 3.75 2.06 -28.80
C LEU A 290 5.25 2.05 -29.14
N ASN A 291 6.05 1.22 -28.48
CA ASN A 291 7.49 1.10 -28.77
C ASN A 291 7.76 0.58 -30.20
N SER A 292 6.93 -0.34 -30.71
CA SER A 292 7.05 -0.83 -32.09
C SER A 292 6.63 0.19 -33.14
N ARG A 293 5.79 1.16 -32.80
CA ARG A 293 5.44 2.29 -33.68
C ARG A 293 6.53 3.36 -33.69
N GLU A 294 7.16 3.65 -32.57
CA GLU A 294 8.28 4.61 -32.49
C GLU A 294 9.53 4.12 -33.25
N ASP A 295 9.79 2.81 -33.27
CA ASP A 295 10.87 2.23 -34.10
C ASP A 295 10.55 2.23 -35.61
N SER A 296 9.26 2.27 -35.99
CA SER A 296 8.86 2.34 -37.40
C SER A 296 8.93 3.75 -38.00
N ASP A 297 8.86 4.79 -37.16
CA ASP A 297 8.83 6.20 -37.61
C ASP A 297 10.23 6.84 -37.67
N GLN A 298 11.28 6.16 -37.18
CA GLN A 298 12.69 6.56 -37.39
C GLN A 298 13.32 5.96 -38.66
N GLY A 299 12.58 5.18 -39.43
CA GLY A 299 13.07 4.48 -40.64
C GLY A 299 12.94 5.22 -41.97
N GLU A 300 12.13 6.28 -42.08
CA GLU A 300 11.86 6.96 -43.36
C GLU A 300 12.15 8.46 -43.31
N GLY A 301 13.42 8.83 -43.20
CA GLY A 301 13.83 10.24 -43.17
C GLY A 301 15.24 10.51 -43.71
N GLY A 302 15.63 9.85 -44.80
CA GLY A 302 17.02 9.91 -45.32
C GLY A 302 17.16 9.96 -46.85
N GLY A 303 16.23 10.62 -47.56
CA GLY A 303 16.34 10.81 -49.02
C GLY A 303 17.24 11.98 -49.41
N ILE A 304 18.56 11.77 -49.43
CA ILE A 304 19.52 12.74 -49.98
C ILE A 304 19.42 12.74 -51.52
N ARG A 305 19.03 13.89 -52.08
CA ARG A 305 19.13 14.21 -53.52
C ARG A 305 20.60 14.19 -53.96
N GLN A 306 20.98 13.26 -54.83
CA GLN A 306 22.18 13.39 -55.66
C GLN A 306 21.82 14.03 -57.00
N SER A 307 22.46 15.17 -57.26
CA SER A 307 22.44 15.93 -58.50
C SER A 307 23.18 15.21 -59.63
N HIS A 308 22.57 15.25 -60.82
CA HIS A 308 23.12 14.88 -62.12
C HIS A 308 24.56 15.39 -62.36
N GLU A 309 25.48 14.48 -62.65
CA GLU A 309 26.64 14.75 -63.50
C GLU A 309 26.24 14.48 -64.96
N ARG A 310 26.45 15.49 -65.82
CA ARG A 310 26.35 15.37 -67.27
C ARG A 310 27.76 15.37 -67.83
N ASP A 311 28.12 14.29 -68.50
CA ASP A 311 29.27 14.19 -69.39
C ASP A 311 29.23 15.28 -70.46
N PHE A 312 30.35 15.99 -70.64
CA PHE A 312 30.67 16.63 -71.92
C PHE A 312 32.12 16.32 -72.31
N SER A 313 32.21 15.81 -73.52
CA SER A 313 33.35 15.30 -74.27
C SER A 313 34.50 16.28 -74.47
N GLY A 314 35.72 15.73 -74.49
CA GLY A 314 36.54 15.69 -75.71
C GLY A 314 37.29 16.96 -76.12
N HIS A 315 38.61 16.91 -75.91
CA HIS A 315 39.63 17.73 -76.56
C HIS A 315 39.52 17.76 -78.10
N SER A 316 39.86 18.89 -78.70
CA SER A 316 40.99 18.99 -79.64
C SER A 316 41.35 20.46 -79.91
N SER A 317 42.64 20.74 -79.65
CA SER A 317 43.58 21.69 -80.29
C SER A 317 43.19 23.15 -80.49
#